data_AF-C7DCR9-F1
#
_entry.id   AF-C7DCR9-F1
#
_cell.length_a   1.000
_cell.length_b   1.000
_cell.length_c   1.000
_cell.angle_alpha   90.00
_cell.angle_beta   90.00
_cell.angle_gamma   90.00
#
_symmetry.space_group_name_H-M   'P 1'
#
loop_
_entity.id
_entity.type
_entity.pdbx_description
1 polymer ?
#
loop_
_entity_poly.entity_id
_entity_poly.type
_entity_poly.pdbx_seq_one_letter_code
_entity_poly.pdbx_strand_id
1 'polypeptide(L)'
;MTFADDTLEQVYAGLGLTNATEEQKCQHLDQINAALDALNAQNTMNVKTTGTINERLVELALKARTPDSWYHLRRGRYEWLGDFGINAYPLSVVVSVKSFKAKERLLVSGTGTLYAPTIGWGRFDDPAEFGLERLKTYLFRGFIAIYMPTSTIGQLTPAARQLQNYYGNRFIRSINSFGDDLAAALIPPAQMGGASLIETASF
;
A
#
# COMPACT_ATOMS: atom_id res chain seq x y z
N MET A 1 -22.02 -0.14 -8.15
CA MET A 1 -21.48 -0.88 -7.00
C MET A 1 -20.87 -2.15 -7.50
N THR A 2 -19.63 -2.46 -7.09
CA THR A 2 -18.99 -3.74 -7.38
C THR A 2 -19.16 -4.68 -6.19
N PHE A 3 -19.07 -6.00 -6.42
CA PHE A 3 -19.10 -7.00 -5.34
C PHE A 3 -18.02 -6.74 -4.25
N ALA A 4 -16.89 -6.13 -4.64
CA ALA A 4 -15.87 -5.69 -3.69
C ALA A 4 -16.35 -4.56 -2.78
N ASP A 5 -17.09 -3.59 -3.34
CA ASP A 5 -17.66 -2.49 -2.57
C ASP A 5 -18.75 -3.02 -1.61
N ASP A 6 -19.62 -3.92 -2.08
CA ASP A 6 -20.66 -4.56 -1.24
C ASP A 6 -20.04 -5.34 -0.06
N THR A 7 -18.93 -6.06 -0.32
CA THR A 7 -18.20 -6.80 0.71
C THR A 7 -17.61 -5.85 1.77
N LEU A 8 -17.03 -4.73 1.34
CA LEU A 8 -16.49 -3.73 2.26
C LEU A 8 -17.60 -3.05 3.07
N GLU A 9 -18.74 -2.75 2.45
CA GLU A 9 -19.89 -2.19 3.17
C GLU A 9 -20.45 -3.15 4.21
N GLN A 10 -20.51 -4.46 3.91
CA GLN A 10 -20.88 -5.48 4.89
C GLN A 10 -19.91 -5.50 6.08
N VAL A 11 -18.59 -5.43 5.81
CA VAL A 11 -17.58 -5.37 6.87
C VAL A 11 -17.72 -4.10 7.69
N TYR A 12 -17.90 -2.94 7.06
CA TYR A 12 -18.10 -1.68 7.76
C TYR A 12 -19.36 -1.70 8.62
N ALA A 13 -20.47 -2.23 8.11
CA ALA A 13 -21.70 -2.37 8.88
C ALA A 13 -21.50 -3.29 10.10
N GLY A 14 -20.85 -4.44 9.92
CA GLY A 14 -20.54 -5.37 11.02
C GLY A 14 -19.64 -4.79 12.11
N LEU A 15 -18.80 -3.81 11.76
CA LEU A 15 -17.92 -3.10 12.69
C LEU A 15 -18.50 -1.76 13.20
N GLY A 16 -19.71 -1.38 12.77
CA GLY A 16 -20.31 -0.08 13.14
C GLY A 16 -19.64 1.14 12.48
N LEU A 17 -18.95 0.95 11.35
CA LEU A 17 -18.16 1.95 10.63
C LEU A 17 -18.89 2.55 9.41
N THR A 18 -20.16 2.23 9.16
CA THR A 18 -20.89 2.68 7.97
C THR A 18 -20.80 4.20 7.76
N ASN A 19 -21.02 4.98 8.82
CA ASN A 19 -20.97 6.45 8.81
C ASN A 19 -19.63 7.03 9.28
N ALA A 20 -18.62 6.19 9.48
CA ALA A 20 -17.30 6.62 9.92
C ALA A 20 -16.55 7.33 8.77
N THR A 21 -15.76 8.35 9.13
CA THR A 21 -14.86 9.03 8.20
C THR A 21 -13.74 8.10 7.72
N GLU A 22 -13.05 8.47 6.65
CA GLU A 22 -11.90 7.73 6.13
C GLU A 22 -10.82 7.55 7.19
N GLU A 23 -10.57 8.61 7.96
CA GLU A 23 -9.64 8.64 9.10
C GLU A 23 -10.04 7.61 10.17
N GLN A 24 -11.31 7.59 10.57
CA GLN A 24 -11.83 6.64 11.56
C GLN A 24 -11.75 5.20 11.04
N LYS A 25 -12.11 4.95 9.78
CA LYS A 25 -11.96 3.63 9.15
C LYS A 25 -10.49 3.20 9.08
N CYS A 26 -9.58 4.13 8.79
CA CYS A 26 -8.14 3.87 8.77
C CYS A 26 -7.62 3.39 10.14
N GLN A 27 -8.10 4.00 11.24
CA GLN A 27 -7.77 3.58 12.62
C GLN A 27 -8.26 2.16 12.96
N HIS A 28 -9.22 1.63 12.21
CA HIS A 28 -9.79 0.29 12.41
C HIS A 28 -9.32 -0.71 11.34
N LEU A 29 -8.24 -0.41 10.59
CA LEU A 29 -7.73 -1.28 9.52
C LEU A 29 -7.44 -2.71 9.98
N ASP A 30 -6.92 -2.91 11.20
CA ASP A 30 -6.69 -4.23 11.78
C ASP A 30 -7.97 -5.06 11.82
N GLN A 31 -9.06 -4.46 12.29
CA GLN A 31 -10.36 -5.10 12.46
C GLN A 31 -11.03 -5.33 11.12
N ILE A 32 -10.94 -4.36 10.20
CA ILE A 32 -11.41 -4.49 8.83
C ILE A 32 -10.69 -5.65 8.13
N ASN A 33 -9.37 -5.73 8.27
CA ASN A 33 -8.59 -6.80 7.67
C ASN A 33 -8.97 -8.17 8.26
N ALA A 34 -9.09 -8.28 9.58
CA ALA A 34 -9.51 -9.52 10.23
C ALA A 34 -10.92 -9.97 9.80
N ALA A 35 -11.88 -9.05 9.70
CA ALA A 35 -13.23 -9.35 9.24
C ALA A 35 -13.25 -9.84 7.78
N LEU A 36 -12.47 -9.21 6.90
CA LEU A 36 -12.30 -9.64 5.52
C LEU A 36 -11.61 -11.01 5.41
N ASP A 37 -10.67 -11.35 6.30
CA ASP A 37 -10.04 -12.68 6.34
C ASP A 37 -11.07 -13.75 6.75
N ALA A 38 -11.91 -13.44 7.75
CA ALA A 38 -12.98 -14.32 8.19
C ALA A 38 -14.02 -14.57 7.06
N LEU A 39 -14.39 -13.53 6.32
CA LEU A 39 -15.28 -13.67 5.16
C LEU A 39 -14.65 -14.53 4.06
N ASN A 40 -13.36 -14.30 3.76
CA ASN A 40 -12.65 -15.09 2.75
C ASN A 40 -12.52 -16.57 3.14
N ALA A 41 -12.35 -16.86 4.44
CA ALA A 41 -12.29 -18.23 4.95
C ALA A 41 -13.63 -18.97 4.86
N GLN A 42 -14.76 -18.25 4.96
CA GLN A 42 -16.09 -18.82 4.79
C GLN A 42 -16.46 -19.01 3.32
N ASN A 43 -16.10 -18.04 2.48
CA ASN A 43 -16.35 -18.08 1.05
C ASN A 43 -15.17 -17.46 0.30
N THR A 44 -14.35 -18.30 -0.32
CA THR A 44 -13.14 -17.88 -1.02
C THR A 44 -13.46 -16.80 -2.05
N MET A 45 -12.96 -15.59 -1.82
CA MET A 45 -13.10 -14.48 -2.74
C MET A 45 -12.20 -14.71 -3.96
N ASN A 46 -12.75 -14.43 -5.14
CA ASN A 46 -11.94 -14.51 -6.35
C ASN A 46 -10.81 -13.46 -6.35
N VAL A 47 -9.78 -13.71 -7.16
CA VAL A 47 -8.57 -12.89 -7.24
C VAL A 47 -8.85 -11.44 -7.63
N LYS A 48 -9.84 -11.22 -8.51
CA LYS A 48 -10.21 -9.89 -9.01
C LYS A 48 -10.88 -9.06 -7.90
N THR A 49 -11.86 -9.65 -7.21
CA THR A 49 -12.53 -9.04 -6.05
C THR A 49 -11.51 -8.66 -4.99
N THR A 50 -10.60 -9.58 -4.63
CA THR A 50 -9.56 -9.30 -3.63
C THR A 50 -8.65 -8.17 -4.07
N GLY A 51 -8.26 -8.12 -5.35
CA GLY A 51 -7.47 -7.03 -5.90
C GLY A 51 -8.18 -5.68 -5.74
N THR A 52 -9.45 -5.62 -6.10
CA THR A 52 -10.27 -4.40 -5.93
C THR A 52 -10.43 -4.00 -4.47
N ILE A 53 -10.69 -4.95 -3.55
CA ILE A 53 -10.75 -4.67 -2.11
C ILE A 53 -9.43 -4.07 -1.62
N ASN A 54 -8.30 -4.66 -2.02
CA ASN A 54 -6.98 -4.17 -1.62
C ASN A 54 -6.70 -2.76 -2.16
N GLU A 55 -7.10 -2.47 -3.41
CA GLU A 55 -7.02 -1.11 -3.97
C GLU A 55 -7.85 -0.12 -3.13
N ARG A 56 -9.06 -0.50 -2.70
CA ARG A 56 -9.93 0.34 -1.86
C ARG A 56 -9.34 0.60 -0.48
N LEU A 57 -8.66 -0.37 0.12
CA LEU A 57 -7.99 -0.20 1.41
C LEU A 57 -6.78 0.74 1.32
N VAL A 58 -6.01 0.65 0.23
CA VAL A 58 -4.93 1.61 -0.04
C VAL A 58 -5.49 3.01 -0.31
N GLU A 59 -6.53 3.11 -1.14
CA GLU A 59 -7.22 4.36 -1.44
C GLU A 59 -7.80 5.01 -0.17
N LEU A 60 -8.36 4.22 0.75
CA LEU A 60 -8.82 4.68 2.06
C LEU A 60 -7.70 5.36 2.86
N ALA A 61 -6.53 4.71 2.96
CA ALA A 61 -5.38 5.28 3.66
C ALA A 61 -4.87 6.56 2.98
N LEU A 62 -4.82 6.59 1.64
CA LEU A 62 -4.40 7.76 0.87
C LEU A 62 -5.36 8.94 1.06
N LYS A 63 -6.68 8.70 1.05
CA LYS A 63 -7.71 9.72 1.32
C LYS A 63 -7.63 10.26 2.74
N ALA A 64 -7.40 9.38 3.72
CA ALA A 64 -7.29 9.78 5.12
C ALA A 64 -6.03 10.62 5.40
N ARG A 65 -4.89 10.24 4.81
CA ARG A 65 -3.58 10.76 5.22
C ARG A 65 -2.95 11.76 4.27
N THR A 66 -3.24 11.65 2.98
CA THR A 66 -2.60 12.46 1.93
C THR A 66 -3.61 12.89 0.85
N PRO A 67 -4.79 13.43 1.20
CA PRO A 67 -5.93 13.57 0.27
C PRO A 67 -5.60 14.28 -1.05
N ASP A 68 -4.68 15.25 -1.01
CA ASP A 68 -4.33 16.10 -2.16
C ASP A 68 -3.02 15.68 -2.88
N SER A 69 -2.43 14.55 -2.50
CA SER A 69 -1.06 14.18 -2.93
C SER A 69 -0.97 12.82 -3.64
N TRP A 70 -2.05 12.34 -4.27
CA TRP A 70 -2.04 11.05 -4.98
C TRP A 70 -2.95 11.02 -6.21
N TYR A 71 -2.73 10.05 -7.08
CA TYR A 71 -3.51 9.82 -8.29
C TYR A 71 -3.52 8.35 -8.72
N HIS A 72 -4.55 7.93 -9.44
CA HIS A 72 -4.60 6.61 -10.08
C HIS A 72 -3.76 6.59 -11.36
N LEU A 73 -2.84 5.63 -11.48
CA LEU A 73 -2.00 5.45 -12.68
C LEU A 73 -2.78 4.97 -13.91
N ARG A 74 -3.94 4.35 -13.70
CA ARG A 74 -4.88 3.94 -14.77
C ARG A 74 -5.35 5.10 -15.65
N ARG A 75 -5.39 6.33 -15.11
CA ARG A 75 -5.83 7.52 -15.87
C ARG A 75 -4.89 7.85 -17.04
N GLY A 76 -3.62 7.48 -16.93
CA GLY A 76 -2.60 7.75 -17.95
C GLY A 76 -2.15 6.53 -18.76
N ARG A 77 -2.81 5.37 -18.61
CA ARG A 77 -2.36 4.09 -19.18
C ARG A 77 -0.98 3.63 -18.66
N TYR A 78 -0.71 3.91 -17.38
CA TYR A 78 0.54 3.53 -16.69
C TYR A 78 0.33 2.36 -15.71
N GLU A 79 -0.64 1.48 -15.96
CA GLU A 79 -0.97 0.35 -15.07
C GLU A 79 0.16 -0.66 -14.94
N TRP A 80 1.07 -0.68 -15.92
CA TRP A 80 2.29 -1.49 -15.86
C TRP A 80 3.24 -1.02 -14.75
N LEU A 81 3.17 0.25 -14.35
CA LEU A 81 4.01 0.83 -13.30
C LEU A 81 3.45 0.48 -11.90
N GLY A 82 2.15 0.61 -11.71
CA GLY A 82 1.46 0.36 -10.45
C GLY A 82 0.00 0.80 -10.49
N ASP A 83 -0.63 0.92 -9.33
CA ASP A 83 -2.03 1.29 -9.20
C ASP A 83 -2.20 2.77 -8.82
N PHE A 84 -1.31 3.27 -7.96
CA PHE A 84 -1.32 4.66 -7.49
C PHE A 84 0.06 5.31 -7.62
N GLY A 85 0.06 6.61 -7.91
CA GLY A 85 1.20 7.49 -7.71
C GLY A 85 0.94 8.41 -6.53
N ILE A 86 1.96 8.65 -5.71
CA ILE A 86 1.95 9.61 -4.61
C ILE A 86 2.96 10.70 -4.95
N ASN A 87 2.53 11.96 -4.95
CA ASN A 87 3.42 13.10 -5.09
C ASN A 87 4.30 13.19 -3.84
N ALA A 88 5.61 13.15 -4.04
CA ALA A 88 6.60 13.16 -2.98
C ALA A 88 7.87 13.89 -3.44
N TYR A 89 8.72 14.25 -2.48
CA TYR A 89 10.00 14.90 -2.72
C TYR A 89 11.16 13.98 -2.32
N PRO A 90 12.23 13.87 -3.12
CA PRO A 90 12.43 14.53 -4.42
C PRO A 90 11.75 13.81 -5.59
N LEU A 91 11.24 12.59 -5.39
CA LEU A 91 10.67 11.74 -6.43
C LEU A 91 9.32 11.17 -5.98
N SER A 92 8.36 11.12 -6.88
CA SER A 92 7.07 10.48 -6.64
C SER A 92 7.22 9.00 -6.33
N VAL A 93 6.34 8.49 -5.48
CA VAL A 93 6.31 7.10 -5.06
C VAL A 93 5.21 6.36 -5.80
N VAL A 94 5.51 5.15 -6.27
CA VAL A 94 4.54 4.25 -6.89
C VAL A 94 4.04 3.26 -5.85
N VAL A 95 2.72 3.07 -5.76
CA VAL A 95 2.13 1.98 -4.98
C VAL A 95 1.60 0.92 -5.92
N SER A 96 2.14 -0.28 -5.79
CA SER A 96 1.72 -1.45 -6.54
C SER A 96 0.93 -2.38 -5.64
N VAL A 97 -0.38 -2.46 -5.90
CA VAL A 97 -1.31 -3.26 -5.12
C VAL A 97 -1.40 -4.66 -5.73
N LYS A 98 -1.47 -5.66 -4.87
CA LYS A 98 -1.65 -7.06 -5.24
C LYS A 98 -2.73 -7.68 -4.36
N SER A 99 -3.40 -8.70 -4.90
CA SER A 99 -4.29 -9.59 -4.14
C SER A 99 -3.48 -10.49 -3.17
N PHE A 100 -3.88 -11.74 -2.93
CA PHE A 100 -3.21 -12.64 -2.00
C PHE A 100 -1.80 -13.10 -2.42
N LYS A 101 -1.50 -13.12 -3.71
CA LYS A 101 -0.20 -13.63 -4.21
C LYS A 101 0.64 -12.51 -4.82
N ALA A 102 1.91 -12.46 -4.44
CA ALA A 102 2.89 -11.56 -5.02
C ALA A 102 3.31 -12.04 -6.41
N LYS A 103 3.72 -13.31 -6.52
CA LYS A 103 4.29 -13.97 -7.69
C LYS A 103 5.35 -13.08 -8.39
N GLU A 104 5.70 -13.43 -9.62
CA GLU A 104 6.60 -12.62 -10.46
C GLU A 104 6.00 -11.24 -10.76
N ARG A 105 4.67 -11.11 -10.75
CA ARG A 105 3.98 -9.86 -11.10
C ARG A 105 4.30 -8.69 -10.15
N LEU A 106 4.68 -8.95 -8.90
CA LEU A 106 5.17 -7.88 -8.03
C LEU A 106 6.59 -7.45 -8.41
N LEU A 107 7.46 -8.36 -8.85
CA LEU A 107 8.84 -8.04 -9.24
C LEU A 107 8.90 -7.12 -10.47
N VAL A 108 7.94 -7.27 -11.39
CA VAL A 108 7.86 -6.45 -12.59
C VAL A 108 7.13 -5.12 -12.38
N SER A 109 6.69 -4.82 -11.15
CA SER A 109 6.07 -3.53 -10.83
C SER A 109 7.14 -2.43 -10.64
N GLY A 110 6.72 -1.18 -10.78
CA GLY A 110 7.62 -0.03 -10.77
C GLY A 110 8.45 0.06 -12.06
N THR A 111 9.42 0.98 -12.08
CA THR A 111 10.35 1.12 -13.21
C THR A 111 11.50 0.11 -13.15
N GLY A 112 11.65 -0.60 -12.02
CA GLY A 112 12.84 -1.39 -11.73
C GLY A 112 14.07 -0.54 -11.41
N THR A 113 13.91 0.76 -11.13
CA THR A 113 15.00 1.69 -10.83
C THR A 113 14.78 2.38 -9.49
N LEU A 114 15.87 2.79 -8.82
CA LEU A 114 15.80 3.59 -7.59
C LEU A 114 15.18 4.98 -7.79
N TYR A 115 15.07 5.43 -9.05
CA TYR A 115 14.52 6.73 -9.41
C TYR A 115 12.99 6.78 -9.49
N ALA A 116 12.31 5.64 -9.30
CA ALA A 116 10.88 5.60 -9.03
C ALA A 116 10.62 4.65 -7.84
N PRO A 117 10.79 5.16 -6.60
CA PRO A 117 10.58 4.39 -5.39
C PRO A 117 9.23 3.66 -5.43
N THR A 118 9.25 2.36 -5.18
CA THR A 118 8.05 1.52 -5.27
C THR A 118 7.67 0.94 -3.92
N ILE A 119 6.38 0.94 -3.63
CA ILE A 119 5.79 0.28 -2.47
C ILE A 119 4.99 -0.91 -2.98
N GLY A 120 5.27 -2.10 -2.44
CA GLY A 120 4.39 -3.26 -2.60
C GLY A 120 3.34 -3.25 -1.50
N TRP A 121 2.07 -3.43 -1.85
CA TRP A 121 1.00 -3.57 -0.87
C TRP A 121 0.12 -4.77 -1.23
N GLY A 122 -0.11 -5.67 -0.29
CA GLY A 122 -1.01 -6.78 -0.53
C GLY A 122 -1.32 -7.56 0.73
N ARG A 123 -2.49 -8.20 0.75
CA ARG A 123 -2.87 -9.15 1.80
C ARG A 123 -2.19 -10.50 1.56
N PHE A 124 -0.87 -10.50 1.47
CA PHE A 124 -0.12 -11.70 1.09
C PHE A 124 -0.28 -12.82 2.10
N ASP A 125 -0.61 -14.02 1.65
CA ASP A 125 -0.96 -15.17 2.50
C ASP A 125 0.09 -16.30 2.46
N ASP A 126 1.15 -16.14 1.67
CA ASP A 126 2.21 -17.14 1.48
C ASP A 126 3.58 -16.58 1.89
N PRO A 127 4.08 -16.92 3.10
CA PRO A 127 5.38 -16.44 3.56
C PRO A 127 6.55 -16.96 2.72
N ALA A 128 6.39 -18.06 1.97
CA ALA A 128 7.46 -18.61 1.14
C ALA A 128 7.79 -17.69 -0.05
N GLU A 129 6.87 -16.80 -0.46
CA GLU A 129 7.12 -15.79 -1.50
C GLU A 129 8.09 -14.68 -1.04
N PHE A 130 8.42 -14.61 0.25
CA PHE A 130 9.17 -13.50 0.86
C PHE A 130 10.46 -13.96 1.57
N GLY A 131 11.15 -14.95 0.99
CA GLY A 131 12.49 -15.33 1.42
C GLY A 131 13.52 -14.20 1.24
N LEU A 132 14.58 -14.19 2.07
CA LEU A 132 15.57 -13.11 2.12
C LEU A 132 16.15 -12.73 0.75
N GLU A 133 16.56 -13.69 -0.06
CA GLU A 133 17.14 -13.43 -1.39
C GLU A 133 16.14 -12.78 -2.35
N ARG A 134 14.87 -13.16 -2.24
CA ARG A 134 13.80 -12.54 -3.03
C ARG A 134 13.51 -11.12 -2.55
N LEU A 135 13.55 -10.87 -1.24
CA LEU A 135 13.44 -9.52 -0.68
C LEU A 135 14.59 -8.60 -1.11
N LYS A 136 15.83 -9.09 -1.13
CA LYS A 136 16.98 -8.37 -1.69
C LYS A 136 16.77 -8.03 -3.17
N THR A 137 16.14 -8.92 -3.93
CA THR A 137 15.79 -8.65 -5.34
C THR A 137 14.79 -7.49 -5.45
N TYR A 138 13.76 -7.44 -4.60
CA TYR A 138 12.84 -6.31 -4.58
C TYR A 138 13.54 -4.99 -4.23
N LEU A 139 14.42 -4.99 -3.22
CA LEU A 139 15.24 -3.82 -2.89
C LEU A 139 16.04 -3.33 -4.10
N PHE A 140 16.77 -4.24 -4.76
CA PHE A 140 17.56 -3.90 -5.95
C PHE A 140 16.70 -3.27 -7.06
N ARG A 141 15.44 -3.67 -7.19
CA ARG A 141 14.48 -3.12 -8.17
C ARG A 141 13.81 -1.80 -7.73
N GLY A 142 14.22 -1.21 -6.61
CA GLY A 142 13.71 0.07 -6.15
C GLY A 142 12.47 0.01 -5.28
N PHE A 143 12.15 -1.17 -4.73
CA PHE A 143 11.16 -1.21 -3.66
C PHE A 143 11.74 -0.60 -2.38
N ILE A 144 10.95 0.26 -1.74
CA ILE A 144 11.32 0.89 -0.46
C ILE A 144 10.56 0.28 0.73
N ALA A 145 9.43 -0.37 0.47
CA ALA A 145 8.68 -1.12 1.47
C ALA A 145 7.78 -2.16 0.81
N ILE A 146 7.49 -3.24 1.53
CA ILE A 146 6.42 -4.17 1.21
C ILE A 146 5.52 -4.32 2.44
N TYR A 147 4.25 -3.96 2.27
CA TYR A 147 3.21 -4.05 3.30
C TYR A 147 2.44 -5.36 3.16
N MET A 148 2.38 -6.14 4.24
CA MET A 148 1.67 -7.43 4.30
C MET A 148 1.02 -7.68 5.68
N PRO A 149 0.11 -8.67 5.81
CA PRO A 149 -0.53 -8.98 7.09
C PRO A 149 0.47 -9.39 8.17
N THR A 150 0.26 -8.96 9.42
CA THR A 150 1.12 -9.32 10.57
C THR A 150 1.23 -10.84 10.75
N SER A 151 0.16 -11.59 10.47
CA SER A 151 0.15 -13.05 10.48
C SER A 151 1.17 -13.67 9.51
N THR A 152 1.32 -13.09 8.32
CA THR A 152 2.32 -13.49 7.32
C THR A 152 3.72 -13.07 7.74
N ILE A 153 3.87 -11.85 8.26
CA ILE A 153 5.16 -11.36 8.79
C ILE A 153 5.67 -12.28 9.88
N GLY A 154 4.80 -12.71 10.80
CA GLY A 154 5.15 -13.59 11.92
C GLY A 154 5.75 -14.94 11.49
N GLN A 155 5.45 -15.39 10.28
CA GLN A 155 5.93 -16.65 9.71
C GLN A 155 7.24 -16.51 8.91
N LEU A 156 7.71 -15.28 8.67
CA LEU A 156 8.96 -15.03 7.96
C LEU A 156 10.19 -15.35 8.83
N THR A 157 11.29 -15.73 8.18
CA THR A 157 12.57 -15.94 8.88
C THR A 157 13.03 -14.65 9.57
N PRO A 158 13.79 -14.73 10.69
CA PRO A 158 14.32 -13.54 11.35
C PRO A 158 15.08 -12.59 10.41
N ALA A 159 15.91 -13.15 9.52
CA ALA A 159 16.67 -12.36 8.56
C ALA A 159 15.77 -11.60 7.56
N ALA A 160 14.70 -12.24 7.06
CA ALA A 160 13.74 -11.58 6.18
C ALA A 160 12.99 -10.44 6.90
N ARG A 161 12.60 -10.64 8.17
CA ARG A 161 11.92 -9.63 8.98
C ARG A 161 12.81 -8.44 9.36
N GLN A 162 14.10 -8.69 9.56
CA GLN A 162 15.08 -7.69 9.99
C GLN A 162 15.72 -6.95 8.82
N LEU A 163 15.48 -7.38 7.57
CA LEU A 163 15.98 -6.70 6.39
C LEU A 163 15.53 -5.23 6.39
N GLN A 164 16.50 -4.34 6.24
CA GLN A 164 16.27 -2.90 6.13
C GLN A 164 16.33 -2.47 4.66
N ASN A 165 15.59 -1.41 4.35
CA ASN A 165 15.70 -0.71 3.08
C ASN A 165 16.92 0.24 3.06
N TYR A 166 17.15 0.91 1.93
CA TYR A 166 18.26 1.86 1.77
C TYR A 166 18.22 3.06 2.72
N TYR A 167 17.10 3.28 3.42
CA TYR A 167 16.90 4.35 4.39
C TYR A 167 16.99 3.88 5.85
N GLY A 168 17.46 2.64 6.09
CA GLY A 168 17.61 2.07 7.44
C GLY A 168 16.30 1.63 8.11
N ASN A 169 15.17 1.73 7.40
CA ASN A 169 13.86 1.32 7.93
C ASN A 169 13.58 -0.16 7.59
N ARG A 170 12.75 -0.84 8.38
CA ARG A 170 12.31 -2.21 8.05
C ARG A 170 11.68 -2.26 6.66
N PHE A 171 12.11 -3.23 5.86
CA PHE A 171 11.62 -3.39 4.50
C PHE A 171 10.23 -4.02 4.44
N ILE A 172 10.00 -5.06 5.26
CA ILE A 172 8.68 -5.64 5.46
C ILE A 172 7.96 -4.92 6.60
N ARG A 173 6.72 -4.50 6.35
CA ARG A 173 5.89 -3.74 7.30
C ARG A 173 4.46 -4.28 7.34
N SER A 174 3.77 -4.05 8.45
CA SER A 174 2.35 -4.42 8.55
C SER A 174 1.51 -3.54 7.64
N ILE A 175 0.56 -4.12 6.89
CA ILE A 175 -0.45 -3.35 6.12
C ILE A 175 -1.16 -2.29 6.96
N ASN A 176 -1.29 -2.53 8.27
CA ASN A 176 -1.96 -1.61 9.18
C ASN A 176 -1.11 -0.35 9.46
N SER A 177 0.21 -0.43 9.27
CA SER A 177 1.12 0.71 9.43
C SER A 177 1.19 1.60 8.19
N PHE A 178 0.57 1.23 7.07
CA PHE A 178 0.71 1.97 5.81
C PHE A 178 0.24 3.43 5.93
N GLY A 179 -0.93 3.66 6.53
CA GLY A 179 -1.44 5.02 6.72
C GLY A 179 -0.57 5.85 7.65
N ASP A 180 -0.11 5.28 8.75
CA ASP A 180 0.72 5.99 9.72
C ASP A 180 2.11 6.31 9.15
N ASP A 181 2.68 5.41 8.36
CA ASP A 181 3.94 5.63 7.63
C ASP A 181 3.80 6.77 6.60
N LEU A 182 2.65 6.89 5.93
CA LEU A 182 2.36 8.02 5.04
C LEU A 182 2.29 9.34 5.81
N ALA A 183 1.59 9.35 6.95
CA ALA A 183 1.46 10.54 7.78
C ALA A 183 2.82 11.00 8.34
N ALA A 184 3.65 10.05 8.79
CA ALA A 184 4.99 10.31 9.30
C ALA A 184 5.98 10.81 8.21
N ALA A 185 5.70 10.50 6.95
CA ALA A 185 6.53 10.93 5.81
C ALA A 185 6.17 12.33 5.29
N LEU A 186 5.11 12.98 5.81
CA LEU A 186 4.72 14.31 5.39
C LEU A 186 5.80 15.35 5.77
N ILE A 187 6.17 16.19 4.81
CA ILE A 187 7.09 17.30 5.04
C ILE A 187 6.28 18.43 5.72
N PRO A 188 6.66 18.88 6.93
CA PRO A 188 5.97 19.96 7.61
C PRO A 188 6.02 21.26 6.78
N PRO A 189 4.96 22.10 6.81
CA PRO A 189 4.97 23.38 6.11
C PRO A 189 6.15 24.29 6.44
N ALA A 190 6.65 24.25 7.68
CA ALA A 190 7.82 25.00 8.12
C ALA A 190 9.13 24.60 7.39
N GLN A 191 9.17 23.42 6.78
CA GLN A 191 10.30 22.92 5.99
C GLN A 191 10.10 23.12 4.47
N MET A 192 8.89 23.51 4.04
CA MET A 192 8.61 23.85 2.65
C MET A 192 9.07 25.29 2.38
N GLY A 193 10.32 25.44 1.92
CA GLY A 193 10.82 26.73 1.44
C GLY A 193 10.14 27.12 0.13
N GLY A 194 9.03 27.86 0.17
CA GLY A 194 8.37 28.19 -1.09
C GLY A 194 6.98 28.82 -1.08
N ALA A 195 6.50 29.42 0.01
CA ALA A 195 5.24 30.19 -0.05
C ALA A 195 5.25 31.33 -1.11
N SER A 196 6.41 31.66 -1.68
CA SER A 196 6.60 32.70 -2.71
C SER A 196 7.03 32.18 -4.10
N LEU A 197 7.06 30.87 -4.37
CA LEU A 197 7.66 30.34 -5.63
C LEU A 197 6.65 29.73 -6.62
N ILE A 198 5.35 29.71 -6.33
CA ILE A 198 4.33 29.03 -7.16
C ILE A 198 3.70 29.93 -8.24
N GLU A 199 4.13 31.19 -8.43
CA GLU A 199 3.49 32.06 -9.44
C GLU A 199 4.07 31.97 -10.86
N THR A 200 5.20 31.31 -11.11
CA THR A 200 5.78 31.29 -12.46
C THR A 200 6.41 29.95 -12.83
N ALA A 201 5.57 28.96 -13.10
CA ALA A 201 5.96 27.84 -13.95
C ALA A 201 4.80 27.53 -14.91
N SER A 202 4.67 28.35 -15.93
CA SER A 202 3.98 27.99 -17.17
C SER A 202 4.94 27.11 -17.99
N PHE A 203 4.56 25.84 -18.17
CA PHE A 203 5.15 24.98 -19.20
C PHE A 203 4.64 25.36 -20.58
#